data_AF-A0A7Y9PH74-F1
#
_entry.id   AF-A0A7Y9PH74-F1
#
_cell.length_a   1.000
_cell.length_b   1.000
_cell.length_c   1.000
_cell.angle_alpha   90.00
_cell.angle_beta   90.00
_cell.angle_gamma   90.00
#
_symmetry.space_group_name_H-M   'P 1'
#
loop_
_entity.id
_entity.type
_entity.pdbx_description
1 polymer ?
#
loop_
_entity_poly.entity_id
_entity_poly.type
_entity_poly.pdbx_seq_one_letter_code
_entity_poly.pdbx_strand_id
1 'polypeptide(L)'
;MKVKGIFLAALLGCTSSIGFLIYGGQRVLAGGSNVLRDSFLPTVENKVAAPVIVPVDMVLIPGGEFSMGCKDPSSQPHGGHEAMNDCRPIHRVYIDKFWMDKTDVTNREFEKFVRATGYVTVAERKPNANDFPGIDPAKLVPGSLVFTPPNHAVSLDDYKKWWMYVPGANWRHPLGPSSNLRSRMNYPVVHVAYEDAQAYAKWAGKRLPTEAEWEFAARGGITGGTYAWGDEMLEHGMWMANTHQGKFPDRDTAADGYAGIAPVAKFPANGYGLYDITGNVWQWTADWYRPDYYAKLSASVRVAINPRGPEDSNDPDEPGIRKRVQRGGSFVCTEQYCTRYIVGTRGKGEVDSASNHIGFRCVRDLRINH
;
A
#
# COMPACT_ATOMS: atom_id res chain seq x y z
N MET A 1 -28.21 2.23 -4.66
CA MET A 1 -27.71 1.38 -3.55
C MET A 1 -26.61 0.52 -4.12
N LYS A 2 -25.37 1.01 -4.01
CA LYS A 2 -24.19 0.48 -4.71
C LYS A 2 -23.46 -0.46 -3.76
N VAL A 3 -23.12 -1.63 -4.27
CA VAL A 3 -22.68 -2.77 -3.50
C VAL A 3 -21.17 -2.97 -3.74
N LYS A 4 -20.43 -3.14 -2.64
CA LYS A 4 -18.96 -3.25 -2.46
C LYS A 4 -18.22 -3.89 -3.63
N GLY A 5 -17.34 -3.14 -4.32
CA GLY A 5 -16.97 -3.40 -5.72
C GLY A 5 -15.91 -4.47 -6.00
N ILE A 6 -15.29 -5.11 -5.00
CA ILE A 6 -14.32 -6.21 -5.24
C ILE A 6 -14.84 -7.54 -4.68
N PHE A 7 -15.36 -7.55 -3.44
CA PHE A 7 -15.93 -8.75 -2.82
C PHE A 7 -17.21 -9.22 -3.53
N LEU A 8 -18.08 -8.29 -3.91
CA LEU A 8 -19.34 -8.63 -4.59
C LEU A 8 -19.12 -9.10 -6.03
N ALA A 9 -18.11 -8.52 -6.68
CA ALA A 9 -17.79 -8.78 -8.08
C ALA A 9 -17.24 -10.21 -8.28
N ALA A 10 -16.62 -10.78 -7.23
CA ALA A 10 -16.18 -12.18 -7.17
C ALA A 10 -17.29 -13.18 -6.79
N LEU A 11 -18.29 -12.77 -5.99
CA LEU A 11 -19.36 -13.67 -5.50
C LEU A 11 -20.59 -13.79 -6.42
N LEU A 12 -20.88 -12.75 -7.24
CA LEU A 12 -22.10 -12.71 -8.05
C LEU A 12 -21.99 -13.28 -9.47
N GLY A 13 -20.80 -13.46 -10.04
CA GLY A 13 -20.69 -13.78 -11.47
C GLY A 13 -21.36 -12.74 -12.40
N CYS A 14 -21.73 -11.57 -11.87
CA CYS A 14 -22.34 -10.49 -12.66
C CYS A 14 -21.25 -9.75 -13.44
N THR A 15 -21.44 -9.74 -14.76
CA THR A 15 -20.71 -8.90 -15.72
C THR A 15 -21.20 -7.46 -15.59
N SER A 16 -20.47 -6.63 -14.87
CA SER A 16 -20.55 -5.18 -15.01
C SER A 16 -19.28 -4.72 -15.71
N SER A 17 -19.41 -4.38 -16.98
CA SER A 17 -18.36 -3.81 -17.82
C SER A 17 -17.85 -2.52 -17.18
N ILE A 18 -16.57 -2.48 -16.78
CA ILE A 18 -15.87 -1.24 -16.51
C ILE A 18 -15.39 -0.74 -17.87
N GLY A 19 -16.23 0.09 -18.51
CA GLY A 19 -15.83 0.81 -19.71
C GLY A 19 -14.88 1.93 -19.34
N PHE A 20 -13.65 1.90 -19.86
CA PHE A 20 -12.79 3.07 -19.93
C PHE A 20 -13.47 4.11 -20.84
N LEU A 21 -13.91 5.23 -20.27
CA LEU A 21 -14.19 6.42 -21.08
C LEU A 21 -12.87 7.10 -21.42
N ILE A 22 -12.50 7.00 -22.70
CA ILE A 22 -11.50 7.84 -23.34
C ILE A 22 -12.07 9.26 -23.40
N TYR A 23 -11.56 10.17 -22.56
CA TYR A 23 -11.88 11.60 -22.71
C TYR A 23 -10.87 12.26 -23.65
N GLY A 24 -11.39 12.73 -24.79
CA GLY A 24 -10.68 13.57 -25.75
C GLY A 24 -10.23 14.88 -25.11
N GLY A 25 -9.00 15.28 -25.44
CA GLY A 25 -8.32 16.42 -24.86
C GLY A 25 -8.99 17.76 -25.17
N GLN A 26 -8.97 18.65 -24.18
CA GLN A 26 -8.97 20.09 -24.39
C GLN A 26 -7.65 20.65 -23.87
N ARG A 27 -6.88 21.26 -24.79
CA ARG A 27 -5.72 22.09 -24.47
C ARG A 27 -6.19 23.30 -23.68
N VAL A 28 -5.79 23.40 -22.42
CA VAL A 28 -5.79 24.66 -21.68
C VAL A 28 -4.38 25.22 -21.74
N LEU A 29 -4.21 26.33 -22.45
CA LEU A 29 -3.01 27.15 -22.39
C LEU A 29 -3.02 27.87 -21.04
N ALA A 30 -2.04 27.61 -20.18
CA ALA A 30 -1.80 28.40 -18.98
C ALA A 30 -0.42 29.06 -19.08
N GLY A 31 -0.44 30.39 -19.09
CA GLY A 31 0.73 31.27 -19.04
C GLY A 31 1.50 31.18 -17.73
N GLY A 32 2.68 31.81 -17.73
CA GLY A 32 3.78 31.59 -16.80
C GLY A 32 3.48 31.77 -15.31
N SER A 33 4.08 30.86 -14.53
CA SER A 33 4.46 30.90 -13.08
C SER A 33 4.30 29.56 -12.34
N ASN A 34 4.24 28.40 -13.04
CA ASN A 34 4.01 27.08 -12.44
C ASN A 34 5.26 26.20 -12.20
N VAL A 35 6.48 26.66 -12.51
CA VAL A 35 7.69 25.79 -12.50
C VAL A 35 8.04 25.22 -11.10
N LEU A 36 7.60 25.89 -10.01
CA LEU A 36 7.90 25.47 -8.64
C LEU A 36 6.90 24.46 -8.03
N ARG A 37 5.72 24.25 -8.62
CA ARG A 37 4.68 23.35 -8.04
C ARG A 37 4.86 21.88 -8.41
N ASP A 38 5.58 21.57 -9.49
CA ASP A 38 5.79 20.20 -9.96
C ASP A 38 7.26 19.74 -9.84
N SER A 39 8.07 20.47 -9.06
CA SER A 39 9.47 20.11 -8.79
C SER A 39 9.66 19.58 -7.37
N PHE A 40 10.52 18.58 -7.23
CA PHE A 40 10.97 18.11 -5.93
C PHE A 40 11.99 19.10 -5.37
N LEU A 41 11.67 19.72 -4.24
CA LEU A 41 12.64 20.48 -3.46
C LEU A 41 13.39 19.52 -2.52
N PRO A 42 14.65 19.83 -2.16
CA PRO A 42 15.44 18.97 -1.29
C PRO A 42 14.73 18.59 0.01
N THR A 43 14.96 17.36 0.45
CA THR A 43 14.60 16.94 1.81
C THR A 43 15.52 17.67 2.81
N VAL A 44 14.92 18.32 3.79
CA VAL A 44 15.61 19.01 4.89
C VAL A 44 15.30 18.26 6.18
N GLU A 45 16.17 17.33 6.54
CA GLU A 45 16.00 16.50 7.73
C GLU A 45 16.13 17.31 9.03
N ASN A 46 15.35 16.94 10.03
CA ASN A 46 15.45 17.52 11.36
C ASN A 46 16.68 16.95 12.10
N LYS A 47 17.75 17.74 12.18
CA LYS A 47 19.03 17.36 12.81
C LYS A 47 19.09 17.44 14.34
N VAL A 48 18.00 17.80 15.02
CA VAL A 48 17.96 17.87 16.50
C VAL A 48 18.24 16.47 17.10
N ALA A 49 18.94 16.37 18.23
CA ALA A 49 19.15 15.05 18.85
C ALA A 49 17.81 14.42 19.29
N ALA A 50 17.66 13.11 19.11
CA ALA A 50 16.48 12.36 19.59
C ALA A 50 16.75 11.75 20.98
N PRO A 51 15.71 11.50 21.80
CA PRO A 51 15.84 10.76 23.05
C PRO A 51 16.41 9.35 22.82
N VAL A 52 17.22 8.87 23.77
CA VAL A 52 18.14 7.72 23.61
C VAL A 52 17.45 6.34 23.61
N ILE A 53 16.18 6.23 24.02
CA ILE A 53 15.51 4.93 24.11
C ILE A 53 15.05 4.49 22.72
N VAL A 54 15.83 3.60 22.10
CA VAL A 54 15.52 2.92 20.84
C VAL A 54 14.59 1.73 21.11
N PRO A 55 13.33 1.73 20.62
CA PRO A 55 12.50 0.54 20.64
C PRO A 55 13.16 -0.56 19.81
N VAL A 56 13.15 -1.79 20.34
CA VAL A 56 13.65 -2.97 19.62
C VAL A 56 12.89 -3.11 18.29
N ASP A 57 13.63 -3.44 17.23
CA ASP A 57 13.13 -3.67 15.85
C ASP A 57 12.51 -2.44 15.13
N MET A 58 12.71 -1.24 15.66
CA MET A 58 12.35 0.02 15.00
C MET A 58 13.60 0.84 14.63
N VAL A 59 13.44 1.78 13.69
CA VAL A 59 14.42 2.80 13.34
C VAL A 59 13.87 4.18 13.63
N LEU A 60 14.74 5.09 14.04
CA LEU A 60 14.38 6.49 14.18
C LEU A 60 14.31 7.10 12.78
N ILE A 61 13.12 7.59 12.42
CA ILE A 61 12.95 8.42 11.24
C ILE A 61 13.23 9.86 11.65
N PRO A 62 14.18 10.55 10.99
CA PRO A 62 14.64 11.86 11.43
C PRO A 62 13.56 12.94 11.31
N GLY A 63 12.50 12.72 10.53
CA GLY A 63 11.54 13.77 10.20
C GLY A 63 12.21 14.98 9.52
N GLY A 64 11.45 16.03 9.31
CA GLY A 64 11.87 17.21 8.56
C GLY A 64 10.93 17.53 7.40
N GLU A 65 11.36 18.44 6.55
CA GLU A 65 10.56 18.89 5.42
C GLU A 65 10.94 18.15 4.13
N PHE A 66 9.95 17.65 3.39
CA PHE A 66 10.16 16.95 2.13
C PHE A 66 9.08 17.29 1.09
N SER A 67 9.36 16.91 -0.15
CA SER A 67 8.39 17.00 -1.25
C SER A 67 7.64 15.67 -1.37
N MET A 68 6.35 15.71 -1.05
CA MET A 68 5.44 14.57 -1.10
C MET A 68 4.68 14.52 -2.43
N GLY A 69 4.42 13.31 -2.92
CA GLY A 69 3.74 13.03 -4.18
C GLY A 69 4.66 12.62 -5.32
N CYS A 70 4.10 12.51 -6.52
CA CYS A 70 4.82 11.97 -7.66
C CYS A 70 4.68 12.81 -8.93
N LYS A 71 5.70 12.76 -9.79
CA LYS A 71 5.52 13.12 -11.20
C LYS A 71 4.69 12.04 -11.85
N ASP A 72 4.00 12.36 -12.94
CA ASP A 72 3.27 11.35 -13.71
C ASP A 72 4.22 10.27 -14.25
N PRO A 73 4.13 9.02 -13.78
CA PRO A 73 5.04 7.98 -14.21
C PRO A 73 4.74 7.53 -15.65
N SER A 74 3.54 7.77 -16.19
CA SER A 74 3.20 7.33 -17.56
C SER A 74 4.07 7.95 -18.67
N SER A 75 4.76 9.05 -18.34
CA SER A 75 5.75 9.70 -19.22
C SER A 75 7.18 9.18 -19.06
N GLN A 76 7.42 8.25 -18.13
CA GLN A 76 8.74 7.74 -17.79
C GLN A 76 8.91 6.29 -18.26
N PRO A 77 10.15 5.86 -18.59
CA PRO A 77 10.44 4.46 -18.78
C PRO A 77 9.96 3.64 -17.58
N HIS A 78 9.33 2.50 -17.84
CA HIS A 78 8.83 1.59 -16.79
C HIS A 78 7.75 2.16 -15.85
N GLY A 79 7.20 3.34 -16.15
CA GLY A 79 6.17 3.99 -15.34
C GLY A 79 4.73 3.57 -15.65
N GLY A 80 4.56 2.66 -16.60
CA GLY A 80 3.28 2.07 -16.97
C GLY A 80 2.39 3.00 -17.80
N HIS A 81 1.10 2.67 -17.89
CA HIS A 81 0.14 3.41 -18.74
C HIS A 81 -0.91 4.21 -17.95
N GLU A 82 -0.98 4.02 -16.63
CA GLU A 82 -1.94 4.70 -15.76
C GLU A 82 -1.40 6.08 -15.34
N ALA A 83 -2.17 7.14 -15.62
CA ALA A 83 -1.84 8.48 -15.13
C ALA A 83 -2.13 8.59 -13.63
N MET A 84 -1.09 8.86 -12.83
CA MET A 84 -1.19 8.92 -11.36
C MET A 84 -1.67 10.30 -10.87
N ASN A 85 -2.91 10.65 -11.18
CA ASN A 85 -3.46 11.98 -10.83
C ASN A 85 -3.66 12.17 -9.32
N ASP A 86 -3.90 11.09 -8.57
CA ASP A 86 -4.19 11.15 -7.14
C ASP A 86 -2.96 11.36 -6.25
N CYS A 87 -1.74 11.17 -6.78
CA CYS A 87 -0.47 11.49 -6.12
C CYS A 87 0.02 12.92 -6.40
N ARG A 88 -0.79 13.75 -7.07
CA ARG A 88 -0.42 15.08 -7.58
C ARG A 88 -1.27 16.19 -6.94
N PRO A 89 -0.75 17.43 -6.85
CA PRO A 89 0.60 17.86 -7.22
C PRO A 89 1.66 17.44 -6.19
N ILE A 90 2.93 17.59 -6.57
CA ILE A 90 4.02 17.55 -5.60
C ILE A 90 3.85 18.74 -4.63
N HIS A 91 3.98 18.50 -3.34
CA HIS A 91 3.76 19.54 -2.32
C HIS A 91 4.65 19.34 -1.11
N ARG A 92 4.82 20.41 -0.31
CA ARG A 92 5.74 20.39 0.83
C ARG A 92 5.03 19.94 2.10
N VAL A 93 5.68 19.03 2.80
CA VAL A 93 5.21 18.46 4.05
C VAL A 93 6.35 18.44 5.05
N TYR A 94 6.05 18.81 6.29
CA TYR A 94 6.93 18.60 7.44
C TYR A 94 6.40 17.46 8.29
N ILE A 95 7.29 16.54 8.67
CA ILE A 95 6.99 15.41 9.56
C ILE A 95 7.88 15.49 10.80
N ASP A 96 7.28 15.34 11.98
CA ASP A 96 8.04 15.20 13.23
C ASP A 96 8.87 13.92 13.25
N LYS A 97 9.80 13.80 14.19
CA LYS A 97 10.50 12.55 14.43
C LYS A 97 9.56 11.48 14.97
N PHE A 98 9.73 10.26 14.49
CA PHE A 98 8.99 9.09 14.97
C PHE A 98 9.83 7.82 14.81
N TRP A 99 9.40 6.75 15.46
CA TRP A 99 9.94 5.41 15.26
C TRP A 99 9.12 4.68 14.19
N MET A 100 9.76 3.99 13.27
CA MET A 100 9.11 3.10 12.30
C MET A 100 9.67 1.68 12.39
N ASP A 101 8.81 0.68 12.25
CA ASP A 101 9.24 -0.71 12.13
C ASP A 101 10.17 -0.88 10.93
N LYS A 102 11.28 -1.61 11.13
CA LYS A 102 12.28 -1.90 10.08
C LYS A 102 11.67 -2.66 8.91
N THR A 103 10.71 -3.53 9.18
CA THR A 103 10.05 -4.43 8.23
C THR A 103 8.54 -4.32 8.37
N ASP A 104 7.81 -4.93 7.45
CA ASP A 104 6.42 -5.32 7.70
C ASP A 104 6.30 -6.24 8.92
N VAL A 105 5.13 -6.23 9.56
CA VAL A 105 4.80 -7.13 10.65
C VAL A 105 4.82 -8.57 10.13
N THR A 106 5.58 -9.43 10.79
CA THR A 106 5.74 -10.82 10.39
C THR A 106 4.61 -11.71 10.91
N ASN A 107 4.42 -12.86 10.26
CA ASN A 107 3.52 -13.91 10.76
C ASN A 107 3.83 -14.33 12.21
N ARG A 108 5.10 -14.34 12.61
CA ARG A 108 5.52 -14.64 13.98
C ARG A 108 5.05 -13.61 14.98
N GLU A 109 5.14 -12.33 14.63
CA GLU A 109 4.70 -11.25 15.51
C GLU A 109 3.19 -11.19 15.59
N PHE A 110 2.50 -11.33 14.45
CA PHE A 110 1.04 -11.39 14.41
C PHE A 110 0.49 -12.61 15.16
N GLU A 111 1.17 -13.76 15.13
CA GLU A 111 0.80 -14.91 15.94
C GLU A 111 0.87 -14.61 17.44
N LYS A 112 1.87 -13.86 17.92
CA LYS A 112 1.95 -13.45 19.33
C LYS A 112 0.74 -12.60 19.72
N PHE A 113 0.35 -11.66 18.87
CA PHE A 113 -0.86 -10.84 19.06
C PHE A 113 -2.11 -11.71 19.18
N VAL A 114 -2.34 -12.60 18.21
CA VAL A 114 -3.53 -13.47 18.20
C VAL A 114 -3.55 -14.39 19.41
N ARG A 115 -2.41 -14.99 19.79
CA ARG A 115 -2.31 -15.84 20.99
C ARG A 115 -2.59 -15.07 22.28
N ALA A 116 -2.14 -13.82 22.37
CA ALA A 116 -2.31 -13.00 23.57
C ALA A 116 -3.74 -12.46 23.75
N THR A 117 -4.47 -12.29 22.66
CA THR A 117 -5.75 -11.56 22.66
C THR A 117 -6.96 -12.41 22.27
N GLY A 118 -6.73 -13.57 21.64
CA GLY A 118 -7.80 -14.34 21.00
C GLY A 118 -8.40 -13.65 19.78
N TYR A 119 -7.70 -12.68 19.18
CA TYR A 119 -8.21 -11.90 18.05
C TYR A 119 -8.53 -12.78 16.83
N VAL A 120 -9.69 -12.53 16.22
CA VAL A 120 -10.17 -13.18 15.00
C VAL A 120 -10.17 -12.13 13.90
N THR A 121 -9.42 -12.34 12.81
CA THR A 121 -9.30 -11.33 11.74
C THR A 121 -10.58 -11.16 10.95
N VAL A 122 -10.71 -10.06 10.22
CA VAL A 122 -11.88 -9.84 9.34
C VAL A 122 -12.06 -11.01 8.35
N ALA A 123 -10.98 -11.53 7.78
CA ALA A 123 -11.00 -12.68 6.88
C ALA A 123 -11.47 -14.00 7.54
N GLU A 124 -11.37 -14.11 8.86
CA GLU A 124 -11.83 -15.27 9.63
C GLU A 124 -13.31 -15.15 10.08
N ARG A 125 -13.91 -13.96 9.95
CA ARG A 125 -15.29 -13.69 10.34
C ARG A 125 -16.26 -13.98 9.20
N LYS A 126 -17.50 -14.35 9.55
CA LYS A 126 -18.59 -14.45 8.56
C LYS A 126 -18.93 -13.04 8.06
N PRO A 127 -18.93 -12.78 6.74
CA PRO A 127 -19.35 -11.49 6.20
C PRO A 127 -20.78 -11.14 6.64
N ASN A 128 -21.02 -9.88 7.00
CA ASN A 128 -22.34 -9.41 7.40
C ASN A 128 -23.25 -9.27 6.17
N ALA A 129 -24.43 -9.90 6.19
CA ALA A 129 -25.35 -9.85 5.06
C ALA A 129 -25.83 -8.43 4.70
N ASN A 130 -25.88 -7.52 5.68
CA ASN A 130 -26.27 -6.12 5.45
C ASN A 130 -25.26 -5.37 4.59
N ASP A 131 -24.01 -5.81 4.59
CA ASP A 131 -22.93 -5.23 3.78
C ASP A 131 -22.95 -5.72 2.33
N PHE A 132 -23.65 -6.83 2.06
CA PHE A 132 -23.67 -7.51 0.76
C PHE A 132 -25.11 -7.83 0.32
N PRO A 133 -25.97 -6.81 0.15
CA PRO A 133 -27.34 -7.03 -0.29
C PRO A 133 -27.36 -7.71 -1.67
N GLY A 134 -28.17 -8.76 -1.80
CA GLY A 134 -28.31 -9.54 -3.04
C GLY A 134 -27.32 -10.71 -3.19
N ILE A 135 -26.38 -10.89 -2.26
CA ILE A 135 -25.61 -12.14 -2.17
C ILE A 135 -26.45 -13.20 -1.47
N ASP A 136 -26.46 -14.40 -2.03
CA ASP A 136 -26.96 -15.60 -1.35
C ASP A 136 -26.23 -15.76 0.00
N PRO A 137 -26.95 -15.73 1.15
CA PRO A 137 -26.34 -15.88 2.47
C PRO A 137 -25.48 -17.13 2.64
N ALA A 138 -25.72 -18.19 1.84
CA ALA A 138 -24.89 -19.40 1.85
C ALA A 138 -23.48 -19.16 1.27
N LYS A 139 -23.30 -18.14 0.43
CA LYS A 139 -22.00 -17.73 -0.13
C LYS A 139 -21.22 -16.77 0.77
N LEU A 140 -21.86 -16.21 1.81
CA LEU A 140 -21.21 -15.35 2.80
C LEU A 140 -20.47 -16.21 3.82
N VAL A 141 -19.33 -16.75 3.41
CA VAL A 141 -18.44 -17.57 4.24
C VAL A 141 -17.13 -16.82 4.51
N PRO A 142 -16.45 -17.07 5.66
CA PRO A 142 -15.12 -16.53 5.91
C PRO A 142 -14.15 -16.86 4.78
N GLY A 143 -13.25 -15.94 4.47
CA GLY A 143 -12.32 -16.05 3.36
C GLY A 143 -11.72 -14.70 2.99
N SER A 144 -10.93 -14.71 1.93
CA SER A 144 -10.19 -13.53 1.49
C SER A 144 -9.85 -13.64 0.00
N LEU A 145 -9.48 -12.51 -0.61
CA LEU A 145 -9.02 -12.48 -1.99
C LEU A 145 -7.61 -13.05 -2.11
N VAL A 146 -7.40 -13.94 -3.08
CA VAL A 146 -6.12 -14.58 -3.35
C VAL A 146 -5.76 -14.33 -4.81
N PHE A 147 -4.53 -13.87 -5.05
CA PHE A 147 -3.96 -13.81 -6.39
C PHE A 147 -3.78 -15.25 -6.89
N THR A 148 -4.51 -15.59 -7.94
CA THR A 148 -4.57 -16.90 -8.58
C THR A 148 -4.31 -16.70 -10.06
N PRO A 149 -3.04 -16.63 -10.50
CA PRO A 149 -2.69 -16.33 -11.87
C PRO A 149 -3.26 -17.41 -12.81
N PRO A 150 -3.86 -17.05 -13.96
CA PRO A 150 -4.28 -18.01 -14.95
C PRO A 150 -3.07 -18.70 -15.58
N ASN A 151 -3.27 -19.88 -16.16
CA ASN A 151 -2.22 -20.61 -16.90
C ASN A 151 -2.05 -20.15 -18.36
N HIS A 152 -2.71 -19.06 -18.75
CA HIS A 152 -2.68 -18.49 -20.09
C HIS A 152 -2.91 -16.99 -20.01
N ALA A 153 -2.47 -16.27 -21.04
CA ALA A 153 -2.65 -14.84 -21.14
C ALA A 153 -4.13 -14.45 -21.18
N VAL A 154 -4.48 -13.41 -20.43
CA VAL A 154 -5.83 -12.85 -20.34
C VAL A 154 -5.80 -11.33 -20.56
N SER A 155 -6.92 -10.74 -20.98
CA SER A 155 -7.04 -9.26 -21.03
C SER A 155 -6.92 -8.68 -19.63
N LEU A 156 -6.20 -7.56 -19.52
CA LEU A 156 -5.90 -6.86 -18.27
C LEU A 156 -7.05 -5.95 -17.79
N ASP A 157 -8.15 -5.88 -18.52
CA ASP A 157 -9.31 -5.03 -18.19
C ASP A 157 -10.24 -5.67 -17.15
N ASP A 158 -10.01 -6.94 -16.81
CA ASP A 158 -10.85 -7.71 -15.88
C ASP A 158 -10.00 -8.44 -14.85
N TYR A 159 -9.79 -7.78 -13.71
CA TYR A 159 -8.97 -8.30 -12.61
C TYR A 159 -9.48 -9.60 -12.01
N LYS A 160 -10.76 -9.95 -12.23
CA LYS A 160 -11.37 -11.18 -11.72
C LYS A 160 -10.77 -12.44 -12.35
N LYS A 161 -10.05 -12.29 -13.48
CA LYS A 161 -9.36 -13.40 -14.15
C LYS A 161 -8.12 -13.89 -13.40
N TRP A 162 -7.61 -13.11 -12.45
CA TRP A 162 -6.45 -13.49 -11.62
C TRP A 162 -6.65 -13.23 -10.12
N TRP A 163 -7.82 -12.73 -9.69
CA TRP A 163 -8.21 -12.60 -8.30
C TRP A 163 -9.44 -13.44 -8.00
N MET A 164 -9.31 -14.33 -7.02
CA MET A 164 -10.42 -15.18 -6.58
C MET A 164 -10.71 -14.97 -5.10
N TYR A 165 -11.99 -14.93 -4.75
CA TYR A 165 -12.40 -15.09 -3.36
C TYR A 165 -12.27 -16.55 -2.96
N VAL A 166 -11.42 -16.85 -1.98
CA VAL A 166 -11.14 -18.22 -1.53
C VAL A 166 -11.72 -18.42 -0.12
N PRO A 167 -12.78 -19.23 0.03
CA PRO A 167 -13.30 -19.61 1.34
C PRO A 167 -12.20 -20.20 2.24
N GLY A 168 -12.13 -19.70 3.47
CA GLY A 168 -11.13 -20.11 4.46
C GLY A 168 -9.70 -19.60 4.20
N ALA A 169 -9.47 -18.79 3.15
CA ALA A 169 -8.21 -18.07 3.04
C ALA A 169 -8.13 -16.97 4.10
N ASN A 170 -7.05 -16.97 4.88
CA ASN A 170 -6.79 -16.03 5.95
C ASN A 170 -5.28 -15.99 6.24
N TRP A 171 -4.87 -15.25 7.28
CA TRP A 171 -3.46 -15.07 7.59
C TRP A 171 -2.72 -16.38 7.97
N ARG A 172 -3.43 -17.39 8.50
CA ARG A 172 -2.86 -18.73 8.78
C ARG A 172 -2.85 -19.64 7.55
N HIS A 173 -3.77 -19.40 6.63
CA HIS A 173 -4.02 -20.19 5.43
C HIS A 173 -4.01 -19.29 4.18
N PRO A 174 -2.84 -18.71 3.81
CA PRO A 174 -2.78 -17.60 2.85
C PRO A 174 -3.08 -17.96 1.39
N LEU A 175 -3.20 -19.25 1.07
CA LEU A 175 -3.63 -19.72 -0.26
C LEU A 175 -4.91 -20.58 -0.17
N GLY A 176 -5.65 -20.47 0.94
CA GLY A 176 -6.83 -21.28 1.25
C GLY A 176 -6.54 -22.42 2.23
N PRO A 177 -7.56 -23.23 2.60
CA PRO A 177 -7.56 -24.12 3.76
C PRO A 177 -6.41 -25.14 3.81
N SER A 178 -5.90 -25.56 2.64
CA SER A 178 -4.81 -26.53 2.54
C SER A 178 -3.42 -25.93 2.75
N SER A 179 -3.29 -24.60 2.76
CA SER A 179 -2.02 -23.89 2.99
C SER A 179 -1.75 -23.69 4.49
N ASN A 180 -0.51 -23.34 4.87
CA ASN A 180 -0.15 -23.09 6.27
C ASN A 180 1.12 -22.20 6.38
N LEU A 181 1.52 -21.90 7.61
CA LEU A 181 2.67 -21.03 7.93
C LEU A 181 3.98 -21.77 8.28
N ARG A 182 4.08 -23.10 8.11
CA ARG A 182 5.20 -23.92 8.65
C ARG A 182 6.59 -23.40 8.29
N SER A 183 6.76 -22.80 7.12
CA SER A 183 8.02 -22.19 6.66
C SER A 183 7.93 -20.67 6.43
N ARG A 184 6.86 -20.03 6.92
CA ARG A 184 6.52 -18.64 6.60
C ARG A 184 6.46 -17.69 7.81
N MET A 185 7.04 -18.10 8.93
CA MET A 185 7.00 -17.29 10.16
C MET A 185 7.72 -15.93 10.06
N ASN A 186 8.72 -15.81 9.18
CA ASN A 186 9.44 -14.56 8.93
C ASN A 186 8.98 -13.86 7.63
N TYR A 187 7.80 -14.21 7.11
CA TYR A 187 7.15 -13.51 6.00
C TYR A 187 6.20 -12.45 6.54
N PRO A 188 5.90 -11.39 5.76
CA PRO A 188 4.87 -10.43 6.16
C PRO A 188 3.55 -11.17 6.39
N VAL A 189 2.83 -10.75 7.43
CA VAL A 189 1.44 -11.17 7.61
C VAL A 189 0.60 -10.56 6.49
N VAL A 190 -0.25 -11.39 5.89
CA VAL A 190 -1.19 -11.00 4.82
C VAL A 190 -2.61 -11.43 5.19
N HIS A 191 -3.59 -11.13 4.35
CA HIS A 191 -5.02 -11.31 4.67
C HIS A 191 -5.47 -10.55 5.92
N VAL A 192 -4.91 -9.36 6.10
CA VAL A 192 -5.25 -8.43 7.18
C VAL A 192 -5.97 -7.23 6.60
N ALA A 193 -7.20 -7.00 7.07
CA ALA A 193 -7.95 -5.80 6.77
C ALA A 193 -7.42 -4.62 7.61
N TYR A 194 -7.92 -3.41 7.36
CA TYR A 194 -7.46 -2.22 8.09
C TYR A 194 -7.69 -2.33 9.61
N GLU A 195 -8.84 -2.89 10.02
CA GLU A 195 -9.15 -3.12 11.43
C GLU A 195 -8.13 -4.06 12.10
N ASP A 196 -7.71 -5.11 11.40
CA ASP A 196 -6.76 -6.10 11.91
C ASP A 196 -5.40 -5.45 12.17
N ALA A 197 -4.94 -4.65 11.20
CA ALA A 197 -3.69 -3.90 11.29
C ALA A 197 -3.73 -2.87 12.44
N GLN A 198 -4.85 -2.16 12.59
CA GLN A 198 -5.05 -1.20 13.69
C GLN A 198 -5.11 -1.87 15.06
N ALA A 199 -5.80 -3.01 15.17
CA ALA A 199 -5.91 -3.78 16.41
C ALA A 199 -4.55 -4.31 16.87
N TYR A 200 -3.77 -4.87 15.95
CA TYR A 200 -2.39 -5.27 16.22
C TYR A 200 -1.54 -4.08 16.68
N ALA A 201 -1.56 -2.97 15.92
CA ALA A 201 -0.72 -1.81 16.22
C ALA A 201 -1.01 -1.28 17.63
N LYS A 202 -2.30 -1.18 18.00
CA LYS A 202 -2.74 -0.77 19.34
C LYS A 202 -2.23 -1.74 20.41
N TRP A 203 -2.39 -3.04 20.22
CA TRP A 203 -1.88 -4.06 21.16
C TRP A 203 -0.36 -3.97 21.35
N ALA A 204 0.38 -3.72 20.28
CA ALA A 204 1.82 -3.57 20.31
C ALA A 204 2.30 -2.23 20.94
N GLY A 205 1.38 -1.35 21.36
CA GLY A 205 1.70 -0.01 21.87
C GLY A 205 2.24 0.92 20.78
N LYS A 206 1.79 0.72 19.55
CA LYS A 206 2.17 1.45 18.33
C LYS A 206 0.90 2.02 17.65
N ARG A 207 1.05 2.55 16.44
CA ARG A 207 -0.04 2.96 15.54
C ARG A 207 0.34 2.67 14.08
N LEU A 208 -0.61 2.79 13.16
CA LEU A 208 -0.29 2.82 11.73
C LEU A 208 0.37 4.16 11.35
N PRO A 209 1.29 4.18 10.37
CA PRO A 209 1.85 5.42 9.85
C PRO A 209 0.77 6.26 9.18
N THR A 210 0.89 7.58 9.23
CA THR A 210 0.18 8.40 8.25
C THR A 210 0.75 8.15 6.84
N GLU A 211 -0.02 8.48 5.81
CA GLU A 211 0.44 8.42 4.42
C GLU A 211 1.74 9.23 4.23
N ALA A 212 1.83 10.39 4.89
CA ALA A 212 2.98 11.27 4.78
C ALA A 212 4.20 10.78 5.56
N GLU A 213 4.00 10.22 6.75
CA GLU A 213 5.07 9.54 7.49
C GLU A 213 5.65 8.39 6.68
N TRP A 214 4.77 7.57 6.09
CA TRP A 214 5.17 6.45 5.26
C TRP A 214 6.01 6.91 4.07
N GLU A 215 5.56 7.94 3.33
CA GLU A 215 6.28 8.41 2.15
C GLU A 215 7.61 9.08 2.50
N PHE A 216 7.65 9.91 3.55
CA PHE A 216 8.89 10.50 4.06
C PHE A 216 9.92 9.39 4.35
N ALA A 217 9.48 8.36 5.09
CA ALA A 217 10.31 7.24 5.48
C ALA A 217 10.76 6.41 4.26
N ALA A 218 9.85 6.15 3.30
CA ALA A 218 10.13 5.41 2.07
C ALA A 218 11.19 6.08 1.20
N ARG A 219 11.21 7.41 1.14
CA ARG A 219 12.20 8.18 0.37
C ARG A 219 13.62 8.06 0.91
N GLY A 220 13.81 7.68 2.18
CA GLY A 220 15.15 7.37 2.71
C GLY A 220 16.16 8.52 2.59
N GLY A 221 15.71 9.77 2.63
CA GLY A 221 16.55 10.96 2.43
C GLY A 221 16.74 11.39 0.98
N ILE A 222 16.33 10.58 0.00
CA ILE A 222 16.43 10.88 -1.43
C ILE A 222 15.34 11.86 -1.86
N THR A 223 15.74 12.88 -2.61
CA THR A 223 14.80 13.87 -3.18
C THR A 223 14.36 13.42 -4.56
N GLY A 224 13.06 13.12 -4.71
CA GLY A 224 12.45 12.94 -6.03
C GLY A 224 12.85 11.69 -6.81
N GLY A 225 13.51 10.71 -6.18
CA GLY A 225 13.81 9.43 -6.82
C GLY A 225 12.53 8.67 -7.22
N THR A 226 12.60 7.84 -8.26
CA THR A 226 11.50 6.97 -8.72
C THR A 226 11.22 5.81 -7.75
N TYR A 227 12.27 5.29 -7.11
CA TYR A 227 12.21 4.21 -6.12
C TYR A 227 12.83 4.66 -4.80
N ALA A 228 12.68 3.83 -3.75
CA ALA A 228 13.23 4.10 -2.42
C ALA A 228 14.77 4.15 -2.36
N TRP A 229 15.45 3.68 -3.41
CA TRP A 229 16.91 3.60 -3.53
C TRP A 229 17.49 4.46 -4.67
N GLY A 230 16.66 5.07 -5.52
CA GLY A 230 17.13 5.82 -6.69
C GLY A 230 16.16 5.76 -7.86
N ASP A 231 16.68 5.91 -9.08
CA ASP A 231 15.86 6.01 -10.29
C ASP A 231 15.81 4.71 -11.12
N GLU A 232 16.77 3.81 -10.93
CA GLU A 232 16.86 2.55 -11.65
C GLU A 232 16.29 1.39 -10.81
N MET A 233 15.49 0.51 -11.41
CA MET A 233 14.89 -0.63 -10.70
C MET A 233 15.94 -1.65 -10.26
N LEU A 234 16.97 -1.85 -11.09
CA LEU A 234 18.10 -2.72 -10.79
C LEU A 234 19.29 -1.87 -10.38
N GLU A 235 19.85 -2.15 -9.21
CA GLU A 235 21.08 -1.52 -8.76
C GLU A 235 22.24 -2.52 -8.92
N HIS A 236 23.27 -2.17 -9.70
CA HIS A 236 24.38 -3.08 -10.02
C HIS A 236 23.91 -4.45 -10.56
N GLY A 237 22.79 -4.47 -11.30
CA GLY A 237 22.20 -5.69 -11.86
C GLY A 237 21.39 -6.54 -10.85
N MET A 238 21.19 -6.05 -9.62
CA MET A 238 20.41 -6.73 -8.59
C MET A 238 19.01 -6.14 -8.46
N TRP A 239 18.01 -6.99 -8.29
CA TRP A 239 16.66 -6.56 -7.92
C TRP A 239 16.66 -5.99 -6.50
N MET A 240 16.00 -4.85 -6.33
CA MET A 240 15.98 -4.09 -5.08
C MET A 240 14.63 -4.20 -4.33
N ALA A 241 13.65 -4.86 -4.93
CA ALA A 241 12.34 -5.13 -4.36
C ALA A 241 11.72 -6.36 -5.01
N ASN A 242 10.77 -6.98 -4.32
CA ASN A 242 9.94 -8.07 -4.84
C ASN A 242 8.74 -7.51 -5.62
N THR A 243 8.71 -7.73 -6.93
CA THR A 243 7.64 -7.32 -7.85
C THR A 243 7.41 -8.40 -8.92
N HIS A 244 6.44 -8.23 -9.82
CA HIS A 244 6.18 -9.24 -10.85
C HIS A 244 7.11 -9.02 -12.04
N GLN A 245 7.88 -10.04 -12.43
CA GLN A 245 8.66 -10.05 -13.67
C GLN A 245 8.12 -11.04 -14.70
N GLY A 246 8.40 -10.80 -15.99
CA GLY A 246 7.88 -11.64 -17.07
C GLY A 246 6.59 -11.08 -17.67
N LYS A 247 5.56 -11.92 -17.85
CA LYS A 247 4.29 -11.53 -18.48
C LYS A 247 3.15 -11.64 -17.47
N PHE A 248 2.60 -10.50 -17.10
CA PHE A 248 1.48 -10.47 -16.17
C PHE A 248 0.16 -10.81 -16.87
N PRO A 249 -0.78 -11.53 -16.22
CA PRO A 249 -0.66 -12.17 -14.91
C PRO A 249 -0.16 -13.63 -14.97
N ASP A 250 -0.05 -14.25 -16.14
CA ASP A 250 0.09 -15.70 -16.29
C ASP A 250 1.51 -16.25 -16.08
N ARG A 251 2.52 -15.38 -16.01
CA ARG A 251 3.93 -15.80 -15.98
C ARG A 251 4.80 -14.86 -15.17
N ASP A 252 5.07 -15.27 -13.94
CA ASP A 252 6.11 -14.70 -13.11
C ASP A 252 7.42 -15.47 -13.32
N THR A 253 8.48 -14.78 -13.75
CA THR A 253 9.81 -15.39 -13.92
C THR A 253 10.58 -15.53 -12.62
N ALA A 254 10.13 -14.90 -11.52
CA ALA A 254 10.85 -14.83 -10.25
C ALA A 254 12.30 -14.36 -10.43
N ALA A 255 12.52 -13.34 -11.27
CA ALA A 255 13.87 -12.85 -11.57
C ALA A 255 14.51 -12.19 -10.34
N ASP A 256 13.69 -11.68 -9.43
CA ASP A 256 14.06 -11.21 -8.09
C ASP A 256 14.25 -12.33 -7.05
N GLY A 257 13.99 -13.59 -7.44
CA GLY A 257 14.09 -14.78 -6.61
C GLY A 257 12.76 -15.28 -6.01
N TYR A 258 11.62 -14.60 -6.22
CA TYR A 258 10.35 -14.95 -5.59
C TYR A 258 9.14 -14.86 -6.54
N ALA A 259 8.56 -16.00 -6.90
CA ALA A 259 7.21 -16.05 -7.50
C ALA A 259 6.15 -15.99 -6.38
N GLY A 260 5.88 -14.80 -5.86
CA GLY A 260 5.02 -14.58 -4.68
C GLY A 260 5.66 -13.68 -3.63
N ILE A 261 5.07 -13.58 -2.44
CA ILE A 261 5.69 -12.86 -1.32
C ILE A 261 7.06 -13.46 -0.94
N ALA A 262 7.95 -12.59 -0.48
CA ALA A 262 9.26 -12.91 0.06
C ALA A 262 9.25 -12.80 1.60
N PRO A 263 10.18 -13.47 2.32
CA PRO A 263 10.45 -13.15 3.71
C PRO A 263 10.77 -11.65 3.86
N VAL A 264 10.51 -11.08 5.04
CA VAL A 264 10.93 -9.70 5.30
C VAL A 264 12.46 -9.57 5.32
N ALA A 265 12.97 -8.38 5.01
CA ALA A 265 14.38 -8.01 4.96
C ALA A 265 15.21 -8.92 4.02
N LYS A 266 14.65 -9.25 2.85
CA LYS A 266 15.38 -9.98 1.79
C LYS A 266 16.07 -9.08 0.79
N PHE A 267 15.50 -7.92 0.53
CA PHE A 267 16.09 -6.90 -0.32
C PHE A 267 16.86 -5.89 0.53
N PRO A 268 17.76 -5.07 -0.06
CA PRO A 268 18.48 -4.05 0.68
C PRO A 268 17.53 -3.04 1.36
N ALA A 269 17.96 -2.48 2.50
CA ALA A 269 17.23 -1.40 3.14
C ALA A 269 17.46 -0.07 2.41
N ASN A 270 16.49 0.84 2.48
CA ASN A 270 16.65 2.21 2.01
C ASN A 270 17.58 3.04 2.92
N GLY A 271 17.79 4.31 2.59
CA GLY A 271 18.68 5.21 3.34
C GLY A 271 18.34 5.43 4.82
N TYR A 272 17.15 5.04 5.28
CA TYR A 272 16.74 5.07 6.69
C TYR A 272 16.73 3.70 7.37
N GLY A 273 17.23 2.66 6.72
CA GLY A 273 17.30 1.32 7.29
C GLY A 273 15.96 0.57 7.26
N LEU A 274 15.05 0.95 6.36
CA LEU A 274 13.77 0.28 6.16
C LEU A 274 13.85 -0.72 5.02
N TYR A 275 13.41 -1.94 5.28
CA TYR A 275 13.32 -3.03 4.31
C TYR A 275 11.93 -3.12 3.71
N ASP A 276 11.83 -3.63 2.48
CA ASP A 276 10.58 -3.99 1.80
C ASP A 276 9.52 -2.86 1.76
N ILE A 277 9.97 -1.60 1.78
CA ILE A 277 9.06 -0.45 1.70
C ILE A 277 8.50 -0.27 0.28
N THR A 278 9.17 -0.89 -0.70
CA THR A 278 8.70 -1.02 -2.08
C THR A 278 8.53 -2.52 -2.38
N GLY A 279 7.40 -2.89 -2.99
CA GLY A 279 7.10 -4.27 -3.37
C GLY A 279 6.77 -5.17 -2.18
N ASN A 280 6.93 -6.48 -2.38
CA ASN A 280 6.56 -7.56 -1.46
C ASN A 280 5.06 -7.56 -1.11
N VAL A 281 4.61 -6.71 -0.19
CA VAL A 281 3.21 -6.53 0.15
C VAL A 281 2.86 -5.04 0.22
N TRP A 282 1.64 -4.71 -0.19
CA TRP A 282 1.04 -3.43 0.09
C TRP A 282 1.01 -3.19 1.60
N GLN A 283 1.01 -1.92 2.00
CA GLN A 283 1.06 -1.55 3.41
C GLN A 283 -0.06 -0.56 3.76
N TRP A 284 -0.89 -0.92 4.73
CA TRP A 284 -1.93 -0.03 5.25
C TRP A 284 -1.33 1.22 5.91
N THR A 285 -1.90 2.39 5.61
CA THR A 285 -1.65 3.64 6.35
C THR A 285 -2.92 4.12 7.04
N ALA A 286 -2.77 5.06 7.97
CA ALA A 286 -3.87 5.55 8.80
C ALA A 286 -4.92 6.36 8.03
N ASP A 287 -4.56 6.95 6.89
CA ASP A 287 -5.30 8.01 6.20
C ASP A 287 -6.51 7.48 5.42
N TRP A 288 -7.61 8.26 5.42
CA TRP A 288 -8.69 8.03 4.47
C TRP A 288 -8.24 8.36 3.05
N TYR A 289 -8.72 7.59 2.07
CA TYR A 289 -8.42 7.87 0.67
C TYR A 289 -9.36 8.93 0.12
N ARG A 290 -8.75 9.95 -0.50
CA ARG A 290 -9.39 10.84 -1.48
C ARG A 290 -8.41 11.18 -2.60
N PRO A 291 -8.85 11.17 -3.88
CA PRO A 291 -7.97 11.51 -4.99
C PRO A 291 -7.63 12.99 -5.05
N ASP A 292 -8.44 13.87 -4.45
CA ASP A 292 -8.26 15.32 -4.46
C ASP A 292 -7.51 15.87 -3.23
N TYR A 293 -7.07 15.00 -2.30
CA TYR A 293 -6.50 15.43 -1.04
C TYR A 293 -5.22 16.27 -1.21
N TYR A 294 -4.28 15.82 -2.05
CA TYR A 294 -3.02 16.55 -2.27
C TYR A 294 -3.26 17.92 -2.91
N ALA A 295 -4.18 18.00 -3.89
CA ALA A 295 -4.56 19.25 -4.53
C ALA A 295 -5.18 20.24 -3.53
N LYS A 296 -6.07 19.77 -2.65
CA LYS A 296 -6.69 20.60 -1.59
C LYS A 296 -5.67 21.05 -0.55
N LEU A 297 -4.83 20.13 -0.08
CA LEU A 297 -3.83 20.41 0.95
C LEU A 297 -2.82 21.45 0.47
N SER A 298 -2.24 21.24 -0.72
CA SER A 298 -1.26 22.16 -1.32
C SER A 298 -1.81 23.53 -1.68
N ALA A 299 -3.11 23.65 -1.95
CA ALA A 299 -3.76 24.94 -2.15
C ALA A 299 -4.00 25.70 -0.83
N SER A 300 -4.15 24.98 0.28
CA SER A 300 -4.50 25.54 1.58
C SER A 300 -3.30 26.04 2.40
N VAL A 301 -2.15 25.39 2.28
CA VAL A 301 -0.96 25.67 3.08
C VAL A 301 0.31 25.53 2.24
N ARG A 302 1.33 26.34 2.53
CA ARG A 302 2.61 26.27 1.82
C ARG A 302 3.40 25.01 2.20
N VAL A 303 3.39 24.66 3.49
CA VAL A 303 4.00 23.44 4.03
C VAL A 303 2.98 22.84 5.00
N ALA A 304 2.53 21.61 4.75
CA ALA A 304 1.62 20.91 5.64
C ALA A 304 2.41 20.28 6.80
N ILE A 305 2.00 20.50 8.04
CA ILE A 305 2.69 19.99 9.22
C ILE A 305 1.95 18.76 9.73
N ASN A 306 2.62 17.59 9.74
CA ASN A 306 2.09 16.30 10.19
C ASN A 306 0.66 15.98 9.67
N PRO A 307 0.42 16.05 8.34
CA PRO A 307 -0.91 15.78 7.80
C PRO A 307 -1.39 14.37 8.15
N ARG A 308 -2.70 14.24 8.42
CA ARG A 308 -3.35 12.99 8.85
C ARG A 308 -4.41 12.49 7.85
N GLY A 309 -4.38 13.02 6.63
CA GLY A 309 -5.36 12.72 5.61
C GLY A 309 -6.63 13.57 5.73
N PRO A 310 -7.61 13.33 4.84
CA PRO A 310 -8.94 13.91 4.94
C PRO A 310 -9.75 13.28 6.08
N GLU A 311 -10.81 13.96 6.52
CA GLU A 311 -11.69 13.49 7.60
C GLU A 311 -12.56 12.28 7.17
N ASP A 312 -12.76 12.10 5.87
CA ASP A 312 -13.61 11.06 5.27
C ASP A 312 -13.03 10.48 3.98
N SER A 313 -13.61 9.37 3.53
CA SER A 313 -13.24 8.68 2.30
C SER A 313 -14.11 9.14 1.13
N ASN A 314 -13.51 9.36 -0.03
CA ASN A 314 -14.24 9.55 -1.28
C ASN A 314 -13.46 8.94 -2.44
N ASP A 315 -14.05 7.93 -3.07
CA ASP A 315 -13.54 7.35 -4.30
C ASP A 315 -14.63 7.45 -5.39
N PRO A 316 -14.45 8.31 -6.41
CA PRO A 316 -15.41 8.47 -7.50
C PRO A 316 -15.71 7.17 -8.26
N ASP A 317 -14.74 6.26 -8.31
CA ASP A 317 -14.87 4.97 -9.01
C ASP A 317 -15.81 4.02 -8.26
N GLU A 318 -15.85 4.13 -6.92
CA GLU A 318 -16.68 3.30 -6.04
C GLU A 318 -17.38 4.16 -4.96
N PRO A 319 -18.39 4.99 -5.35
CA PRO A 319 -19.01 5.92 -4.43
C PRO A 319 -19.70 5.23 -3.25
N GLY A 320 -19.42 5.72 -2.04
CA GLY A 320 -19.95 5.19 -0.78
C GLY A 320 -19.11 4.08 -0.15
N ILE A 321 -18.10 3.57 -0.84
CA ILE A 321 -17.17 2.59 -0.29
C ILE A 321 -16.05 3.31 0.46
N ARG A 322 -15.87 2.94 1.73
CA ARG A 322 -14.85 3.55 2.60
C ARG A 322 -13.50 2.89 2.34
N LYS A 323 -12.53 3.69 1.91
CA LYS A 323 -11.19 3.23 1.57
C LYS A 323 -10.13 3.94 2.39
N ARG A 324 -9.14 3.19 2.83
CA ARG A 324 -7.91 3.72 3.41
C ARG A 324 -6.81 3.67 2.37
N VAL A 325 -5.82 4.54 2.55
CA VAL A 325 -4.64 4.55 1.70
C VAL A 325 -3.81 3.28 1.96
N GLN A 326 -3.28 2.73 0.86
CA GLN A 326 -2.25 1.68 0.88
C GLN A 326 -1.02 2.20 0.16
N ARG A 327 0.19 1.79 0.56
CA ARG A 327 1.44 2.27 -0.07
C ARG A 327 2.39 1.10 -0.38
N GLY A 328 3.34 1.34 -1.27
CA GLY A 328 4.48 0.45 -1.53
C GLY A 328 4.35 -0.51 -2.72
N GLY A 329 3.14 -0.83 -3.18
CA GLY A 329 2.94 -1.90 -4.15
C GLY A 329 3.15 -3.27 -3.54
N SER A 330 3.20 -4.33 -4.36
CA SER A 330 3.35 -5.71 -3.89
C SER A 330 4.11 -6.56 -4.92
N PHE A 331 4.34 -7.83 -4.59
CA PHE A 331 4.88 -8.83 -5.52
C PHE A 331 4.06 -8.99 -6.82
N VAL A 332 2.80 -8.54 -6.84
CA VAL A 332 1.89 -8.61 -8.01
C VAL A 332 2.10 -7.43 -8.97
N CYS A 333 2.74 -6.36 -8.52
CA CYS A 333 2.83 -5.12 -9.28
C CYS A 333 3.87 -5.20 -10.41
N THR A 334 3.58 -4.54 -11.53
CA THR A 334 4.38 -4.56 -12.77
C THR A 334 4.07 -3.34 -13.64
N GLU A 335 5.01 -2.93 -14.47
CA GLU A 335 4.79 -1.88 -15.47
C GLU A 335 3.65 -2.17 -16.47
N GLN A 336 3.32 -3.43 -16.70
CA GLN A 336 2.27 -3.84 -17.64
C GLN A 336 0.85 -3.50 -17.14
N TYR A 337 0.68 -3.31 -15.83
CA TYR A 337 -0.66 -3.19 -15.22
C TYR A 337 -0.71 -2.23 -14.03
N CYS A 338 0.25 -2.31 -13.10
CA CYS A 338 0.23 -1.55 -11.85
C CYS A 338 1.65 -1.13 -11.43
N THR A 339 1.98 0.15 -11.60
CA THR A 339 3.28 0.74 -11.23
C THR A 339 3.31 1.36 -9.85
N ARG A 340 2.37 0.99 -8.98
CA ARG A 340 2.23 1.61 -7.66
C ARG A 340 3.33 1.22 -6.64
N TYR A 341 4.38 0.53 -7.09
CA TYR A 341 5.65 0.36 -6.37
C TYR A 341 6.60 1.57 -6.50
N ILE A 342 6.32 2.49 -7.43
CA ILE A 342 7.04 3.77 -7.57
C ILE A 342 6.78 4.65 -6.34
N VAL A 343 7.84 5.20 -5.76
CA VAL A 343 7.75 6.01 -4.54
C VAL A 343 6.97 7.31 -4.84
N GLY A 344 6.08 7.67 -3.93
CA GLY A 344 5.16 8.80 -4.10
C GLY A 344 3.82 8.45 -4.76
N THR A 345 3.72 7.34 -5.49
CA THR A 345 2.41 6.80 -5.89
C THR A 345 1.69 6.22 -4.67
N ARG A 346 0.37 6.03 -4.79
CA ARG A 346 -0.50 5.63 -3.67
C ARG A 346 -1.54 4.62 -4.10
N GLY A 347 -1.84 3.63 -3.29
CA GLY A 347 -2.95 2.69 -3.49
C GLY A 347 -4.15 3.05 -2.63
N LYS A 348 -5.24 2.31 -2.82
CA LYS A 348 -6.47 2.43 -2.04
C LYS A 348 -7.07 1.05 -1.84
N GLY A 349 -7.56 0.77 -0.64
CA GLY A 349 -8.25 -0.48 -0.32
C GLY A 349 -9.46 -0.25 0.56
N GLU A 350 -10.53 -1.01 0.32
CA GLU A 350 -11.70 -1.03 1.21
C GLU A 350 -11.29 -1.51 2.61
N VAL A 351 -11.80 -0.86 3.65
CA VAL A 351 -11.35 -1.08 5.04
C VAL A 351 -11.53 -2.50 5.56
N ASP A 352 -12.48 -3.25 5.01
CA ASP A 352 -12.80 -4.63 5.38
C ASP A 352 -12.26 -5.66 4.36
N SER A 353 -11.55 -5.20 3.33
CA SER A 353 -10.96 -6.07 2.33
C SER A 353 -9.57 -6.53 2.75
N ALA A 354 -9.37 -7.83 2.68
CA ALA A 354 -8.11 -8.50 2.93
C ALA A 354 -7.69 -9.28 1.68
N SER A 355 -6.38 -9.41 1.44
CA SER A 355 -5.84 -10.23 0.34
C SER A 355 -4.44 -10.78 0.64
N ASN A 356 -3.95 -11.71 -0.20
CA ASN A 356 -2.61 -12.32 -0.03
C ASN A 356 -1.44 -11.39 -0.39
N HIS A 357 -1.69 -10.12 -0.69
CA HIS A 357 -0.65 -9.13 -1.04
C HIS A 357 -0.70 -7.86 -0.18
N ILE A 358 -1.52 -7.81 0.86
CA ILE A 358 -1.68 -6.63 1.74
C ILE A 358 -1.29 -7.00 3.17
N GLY A 359 -0.31 -6.28 3.69
CA GLY A 359 0.16 -6.32 5.07
C GLY A 359 0.20 -4.92 5.65
N PHE A 360 1.10 -4.71 6.61
CA PHE A 360 1.32 -3.42 7.25
C PHE A 360 2.61 -3.41 8.07
N ARG A 361 3.09 -2.20 8.37
CA ARG A 361 4.12 -1.92 9.38
C ARG A 361 3.61 -0.87 10.35
N CYS A 362 4.19 -0.79 11.54
CA CYS A 362 3.77 0.18 12.54
C CYS A 362 4.78 1.31 12.75
N VAL A 363 4.29 2.37 13.39
CA VAL A 363 5.09 3.49 13.88
C VAL A 363 4.75 3.81 15.33
N ARG A 364 5.60 4.61 15.97
CA ARG A 364 5.39 5.09 17.34
C ARG A 364 5.98 6.47 17.51
N ASP A 365 5.23 7.36 18.17
CA ASP A 365 5.70 8.71 18.48
C ASP A 365 6.89 8.67 19.46
N LEU A 366 7.75 9.68 19.39
CA LEU A 366 8.75 9.89 20.44
C LEU A 366 8.03 10.17 21.76
N ARG A 367 8.24 9.33 22.78
CA ARG A 367 7.83 9.69 24.13
C ARG A 367 8.78 10.77 24.64
N ILE A 368 8.31 12.00 24.67
CA ILE A 368 8.95 13.06 25.46
C ILE A 368 8.45 12.83 26.89
N ASN A 369 9.34 12.40 27.79
CA ASN A 369 9.01 12.42 29.22
C ASN A 369 8.76 13.88 29.60
N HIS A 370 7.54 14.21 30.01
CA HIS A 370 7.24 15.45 30.71
C HIS A 370 7.58 15.32 32.18
#